data_AF-A0A958EYI6-F1
#
_entry.id   AF-A0A958EYI6-F1
#
_cell.length_a   1.000
_cell.length_b   1.000
_cell.length_c   1.000
_cell.angle_alpha   90.00
_cell.angle_beta   90.00
_cell.angle_gamma   90.00
#
_symmetry.space_group_name_H-M   'P 1'
#
loop_
_entity.id
_entity.type
_entity.pdbx_description
1 polymer ?
#
loop_
_entity_poly.entity_id
_entity_poly.type
_entity_poly.pdbx_seq_one_letter_code
_entity_poly.pdbx_strand_id
1 'polypeptide(L)'
;SSQNQALNAIHFLYKDVLKQPFGEMDEIIWAKKPSKLPVVLTKDEVKKLIDKTEGKSKLVASILYGSGLRLMEALRLRVQDIDFKYNQITVRAGKGGKDRHTLLPQSLVDPLKQQLREVWHLHNADLAAGYGDVYLPYALEKKYPGASKEKGWQYVFPADKRSVDPRSGIARSFTP
;
A
#
# COMPACT_ATOMS: atom_id res chain seq x y z
N SER A 1 -17.01 -13.02 -6.06
CA SER A 1 -18.30 -13.50 -5.54
C SER A 1 -17.98 -14.18 -4.23
N SER A 2 -18.77 -13.96 -3.19
CA SER A 2 -18.55 -14.59 -1.87
C SER A 2 -18.56 -16.13 -1.98
N GLN A 3 -19.37 -16.68 -2.88
CA GLN A 3 -19.39 -18.12 -3.20
C GLN A 3 -18.04 -18.63 -3.72
N ASN A 4 -17.44 -17.97 -4.73
CA ASN A 4 -16.13 -18.37 -5.24
C ASN A 4 -15.02 -18.22 -4.19
N GLN A 5 -15.17 -17.26 -3.26
CA GLN A 5 -14.20 -17.09 -2.17
C GLN A 5 -14.33 -18.21 -1.12
N ALA A 6 -15.56 -18.58 -0.77
CA ALA A 6 -15.83 -19.73 0.10
C ALA A 6 -15.36 -21.04 -0.53
N LEU A 7 -15.63 -21.25 -1.82
CA LEU A 7 -15.16 -22.42 -2.57
C LEU A 7 -13.63 -22.52 -2.57
N ASN A 8 -12.93 -21.40 -2.84
CA ASN A 8 -11.47 -21.37 -2.80
C ASN A 8 -10.93 -21.63 -1.39
N ALA A 9 -11.61 -21.16 -0.33
CA ALA A 9 -11.22 -21.41 1.05
C ALA A 9 -11.38 -22.88 1.43
N ILE A 10 -12.49 -23.51 1.02
CA ILE A 10 -12.77 -24.93 1.24
C ILE A 10 -11.76 -25.81 0.47
N HIS A 11 -11.48 -25.48 -0.79
CA HIS A 11 -10.48 -26.17 -1.59
C HIS A 11 -9.07 -26.05 -0.96
N PHE A 12 -8.69 -24.87 -0.47
CA PHE A 12 -7.43 -24.66 0.28
C PHE A 12 -7.37 -25.49 1.57
N LEU A 13 -8.45 -25.53 2.35
CA LEU A 13 -8.52 -26.31 3.59
C LEU A 13 -8.20 -27.79 3.33
N TYR A 14 -8.88 -28.42 2.37
CA TYR A 14 -8.68 -29.83 2.07
C TYR A 14 -7.31 -30.13 1.47
N LYS A 15 -6.89 -29.33 0.48
CA LYS A 15 -5.64 -29.55 -0.25
C LYS A 15 -4.41 -29.24 0.61
N ASP A 16 -4.38 -28.08 1.24
CA ASP A 16 -3.16 -27.54 1.85
C ASP A 16 -3.09 -27.79 3.36
N VAL A 17 -4.23 -27.86 4.06
CA VAL A 17 -4.27 -28.10 5.52
C VAL A 17 -4.52 -29.57 5.83
N LEU A 18 -5.60 -30.16 5.32
CA LEU A 18 -5.99 -31.54 5.63
C LEU A 18 -5.23 -32.60 4.82
N LYS A 19 -4.55 -32.19 3.74
CA LYS A 19 -3.79 -33.07 2.82
C LYS A 19 -4.65 -34.22 2.27
N GLN A 20 -5.93 -33.97 2.08
CA GLN A 20 -6.89 -34.94 1.54
C GLN A 20 -7.33 -34.54 0.13
N PRO A 21 -7.62 -35.51 -0.76
CA PRO A 21 -8.15 -35.20 -2.07
C PRO A 21 -9.49 -34.48 -1.91
N PHE A 22 -9.60 -33.32 -2.55
CA PHE A 22 -10.88 -32.67 -2.74
C PHE A 22 -11.66 -33.53 -3.75
N GLY A 23 -12.82 -34.07 -3.36
CA GLY A 23 -13.61 -34.95 -4.23
C GLY A 23 -13.98 -34.29 -5.57
N GLU A 24 -14.43 -35.10 -6.54
CA GLU A 24 -14.84 -34.61 -7.85
C GLU A 24 -16.03 -33.64 -7.70
N MET A 25 -15.90 -32.50 -8.39
CA MET A 25 -16.82 -31.37 -8.29
C MET A 25 -17.46 -31.14 -9.66
N ASP A 26 -18.29 -32.10 -10.08
CA ASP A 26 -18.90 -32.07 -11.41
C ASP A 26 -20.03 -31.02 -11.54
N GLU A 27 -20.52 -30.47 -10.43
CA GLU A 27 -21.65 -29.51 -10.42
C GLU A 27 -21.32 -28.12 -9.82
N ILE A 28 -20.07 -27.61 -9.95
CA ILE A 28 -19.82 -26.21 -9.56
C ILE A 28 -20.33 -25.27 -10.66
N ILE A 29 -21.52 -24.73 -10.44
CA ILE A 29 -21.99 -23.58 -11.20
C ILE A 29 -21.22 -22.35 -10.71
N TRP A 30 -20.19 -21.97 -11.46
CA TRP A 30 -19.46 -20.74 -11.21
C TRP A 30 -20.40 -19.55 -11.30
N ALA A 31 -20.49 -18.78 -10.22
CA ALA A 31 -21.23 -17.52 -10.25
C ALA A 31 -20.56 -16.58 -11.27
N LYS A 32 -21.21 -16.41 -12.44
CA LYS A 32 -20.85 -15.36 -13.39
C LYS A 32 -21.03 -14.03 -12.69
N LYS A 33 -19.91 -13.35 -12.40
CA LYS A 33 -19.96 -11.99 -11.88
C LYS A 33 -20.60 -11.11 -12.96
N PRO A 34 -21.74 -10.45 -12.71
CA PRO A 34 -22.22 -9.44 -13.64
C PRO A 34 -21.14 -8.37 -13.76
N SER A 35 -20.78 -8.03 -15.00
CA SER A 35 -19.92 -6.89 -15.29
C SER A 35 -20.69 -5.63 -14.90
N LYS A 36 -20.43 -5.10 -13.70
CA LYS A 36 -20.92 -3.77 -13.36
C LYS A 36 -20.10 -2.77 -14.16
N LEU A 37 -20.77 -1.94 -14.95
CA LEU A 37 -20.12 -0.79 -15.57
C LEU A 37 -19.49 0.04 -14.45
N PRO A 38 -18.19 0.34 -14.51
CA PRO A 38 -17.57 1.19 -13.51
C PRO A 38 -18.22 2.57 -13.60
N VAL A 39 -18.85 3.01 -12.52
CA VAL A 39 -19.31 4.39 -12.38
C VAL A 39 -18.05 5.24 -12.21
N VAL A 40 -17.72 6.01 -13.23
CA VAL A 40 -16.58 6.93 -13.22
C VAL A 40 -17.06 8.32 -12.84
N LEU A 41 -16.35 8.96 -11.92
CA LEU A 41 -16.58 10.36 -11.58
C LEU A 41 -16.02 11.24 -12.69
N THR A 42 -16.74 12.32 -13.00
CA THR A 42 -16.23 13.40 -13.84
C THR A 42 -15.11 14.17 -13.13
N LYS A 43 -14.32 14.93 -13.89
CA LYS A 43 -13.22 15.74 -13.32
C LYS A 43 -13.71 16.71 -12.26
N ASP A 44 -14.90 17.30 -12.45
CA ASP A 44 -15.48 18.25 -11.52
C ASP A 44 -15.99 17.59 -10.23
N GLU A 45 -16.58 16.39 -10.33
CA GLU A 45 -16.98 15.61 -9.16
C GLU A 45 -15.77 15.17 -8.33
N VAL A 46 -14.69 14.72 -9.00
CA VAL A 46 -13.43 14.38 -8.32
C VAL A 46 -12.85 15.60 -7.63
N LYS A 47 -12.82 16.75 -8.30
CA LYS A 47 -12.33 18.00 -7.70
C LYS A 47 -13.14 18.37 -6.45
N LYS A 48 -14.48 18.38 -6.56
CA LYS A 48 -15.38 18.65 -5.42
C LYS A 48 -15.14 17.67 -4.26
N LEU A 49 -14.93 16.39 -4.56
CA LEU A 49 -14.65 15.37 -3.55
C LEU A 49 -13.31 15.61 -2.84
N ILE A 50 -12.24 15.85 -3.60
CA ILE A 50 -10.90 16.12 -3.05
C ILE A 50 -10.92 17.42 -2.23
N ASP A 51 -11.66 18.43 -2.68
CA ASP A 51 -11.77 19.71 -1.96
C ASP A 51 -12.53 19.60 -0.63
N LYS A 52 -13.30 18.53 -0.41
CA LYS A 52 -13.93 18.21 0.88
C LYS A 52 -13.05 17.38 1.81
N THR A 53 -11.83 17.05 1.40
CA THR A 53 -10.84 16.35 2.22
C THR A 53 -9.73 17.29 2.64
N GLU A 54 -9.07 16.97 3.76
CA GLU A 54 -8.01 17.81 4.34
C GLU A 54 -6.77 16.97 4.69
N GLY A 55 -5.64 17.66 4.92
CA GLY A 55 -4.39 17.06 5.38
C GLY A 55 -3.89 15.87 4.55
N LYS A 56 -3.45 14.82 5.23
CA LYS A 56 -2.93 13.58 4.63
C LYS A 56 -3.94 12.93 3.67
N SER A 57 -5.22 12.91 4.04
CA SER A 57 -6.29 12.30 3.22
C SER A 57 -6.45 13.00 1.87
N LYS A 58 -6.36 14.34 1.85
CA LYS A 58 -6.37 15.13 0.60
C LYS A 58 -5.19 14.77 -0.30
N LEU A 59 -4.00 14.66 0.29
CA LEU A 59 -2.79 14.30 -0.46
C LEU A 59 -2.89 12.88 -1.03
N VAL A 60 -3.34 11.90 -0.24
CA VAL A 60 -3.55 10.52 -0.69
C VAL A 60 -4.59 10.49 -1.83
N ALA A 61 -5.75 11.11 -1.67
CA ALA A 61 -6.78 11.16 -2.69
C ALA A 61 -6.27 11.80 -4.00
N SER A 62 -5.48 12.86 -3.89
CA SER A 62 -4.89 13.54 -5.03
C SER A 62 -3.86 12.67 -5.76
N ILE A 63 -3.07 11.89 -5.03
CA ILE A 63 -2.11 10.93 -5.60
C ILE A 63 -2.83 9.78 -6.30
N LEU A 64 -3.88 9.22 -5.68
CA LEU A 64 -4.69 8.15 -6.28
C LEU A 64 -5.25 8.58 -7.64
N TYR A 65 -5.83 9.78 -7.68
CA TYR A 65 -6.41 10.32 -8.91
C TYR A 65 -5.34 10.73 -9.94
N GLY A 66 -4.35 11.52 -9.51
CA GLY A 66 -3.37 12.11 -10.42
C GLY A 66 -2.31 11.12 -10.92
N SER A 67 -2.02 10.06 -10.17
CA SER A 67 -0.98 9.08 -10.50
C SER A 67 -1.54 7.68 -10.80
N GLY A 68 -2.86 7.49 -10.77
CA GLY A 68 -3.51 6.21 -11.08
C GLY A 68 -3.13 5.07 -10.12
N LEU A 69 -2.78 5.42 -8.87
CA LEU A 69 -2.40 4.45 -7.85
C LEU A 69 -3.63 3.78 -7.25
N ARG A 70 -3.49 2.52 -6.83
CA ARG A 70 -4.48 1.88 -5.94
C ARG A 70 -4.27 2.37 -4.52
N LEU A 71 -5.32 2.29 -3.69
CA LEU A 71 -5.27 2.70 -2.28
C LEU A 71 -4.05 2.09 -1.55
N MET A 72 -3.88 0.78 -1.62
CA MET A 72 -2.77 0.11 -0.94
C MET A 72 -1.39 0.43 -1.56
N GLU A 73 -1.33 0.80 -2.84
CA GLU A 73 -0.08 1.22 -3.48
C GLU A 73 0.31 2.62 -2.98
N ALA A 74 -0.66 3.53 -2.83
CA ALA A 74 -0.42 4.87 -2.28
C ALA A 74 -0.06 4.84 -0.78
N LEU A 75 -0.78 4.06 0.03
CA LEU A 75 -0.53 3.96 1.48
C LEU A 75 0.82 3.28 1.79
N ARG A 76 1.29 2.38 0.92
CA ARG A 76 2.57 1.67 1.08
C ARG A 76 3.74 2.34 0.36
N LEU A 77 3.52 3.51 -0.22
CA LEU A 77 4.55 4.25 -0.93
C LEU A 77 5.70 4.60 0.02
N ARG A 78 6.95 4.32 -0.39
CA ARG A 78 8.14 4.67 0.38
C ARG A 78 8.81 5.93 -0.16
N VAL A 79 9.63 6.57 0.67
CA VAL A 79 10.32 7.82 0.27
C VAL A 79 11.17 7.62 -0.99
N GLN A 80 11.89 6.50 -1.09
CA GLN A 80 12.73 6.18 -2.25
C GLN A 80 11.96 5.90 -3.55
N ASP A 81 10.65 5.69 -3.47
CA ASP A 81 9.83 5.37 -4.62
C ASP A 81 9.38 6.63 -5.38
N ILE A 82 9.59 7.82 -4.81
CA ILE A 82 9.25 9.10 -5.43
C ILE A 82 10.50 9.73 -6.06
N ASP A 83 10.46 9.91 -7.37
CA ASP A 83 11.48 10.66 -8.11
C ASP A 83 10.97 12.03 -8.51
N PHE A 84 11.41 13.06 -7.78
CA PHE A 84 11.06 14.46 -8.06
C PHE A 84 11.83 15.07 -9.25
N LYS A 85 12.91 14.44 -9.73
CA LYS A 85 13.67 14.93 -10.88
C LYS A 85 12.97 14.54 -12.18
N TYR A 86 12.53 13.29 -12.24
CA TYR A 86 11.82 12.74 -13.39
C TYR A 86 10.29 12.86 -13.28
N ASN A 87 9.78 13.38 -12.16
CA ASN A 87 8.35 13.43 -11.86
C ASN A 87 7.68 12.06 -12.03
N GLN A 88 8.21 11.05 -11.35
CA GLN A 88 7.76 9.67 -11.44
C GLN A 88 7.59 9.03 -10.06
N ILE A 89 6.65 8.09 -9.98
CA ILE A 89 6.46 7.23 -8.82
C ILE A 89 6.71 5.79 -9.26
N THR A 90 7.55 5.08 -8.51
CA THR A 90 7.82 3.66 -8.71
C THR A 90 6.87 2.84 -7.83
N VAL A 91 5.96 2.10 -8.46
CA VAL A 91 5.07 1.18 -7.75
C VAL A 91 5.74 -0.18 -7.67
N ARG A 92 6.14 -0.58 -6.46
CA ARG A 92 6.76 -1.88 -6.22
C ARG A 92 5.73 -2.97 -5.95
N ALA A 93 6.00 -4.16 -6.48
CA ALA A 93 5.15 -5.35 -6.29
C ALA A 93 3.67 -5.08 -6.59
N GLY A 94 3.41 -4.46 -7.74
CA GLY A 94 2.05 -4.24 -8.26
C GLY A 94 1.34 -5.57 -8.56
N LYS A 95 0.20 -5.51 -9.27
CA LYS A 95 -0.55 -6.72 -9.62
C LYS A 95 0.36 -7.69 -10.40
N GLY A 96 0.48 -8.93 -9.90
CA GLY A 96 1.38 -9.94 -10.46
C GLY A 96 2.84 -9.83 -10.02
N GLY A 97 3.13 -9.03 -8.99
CA GLY A 97 4.48 -8.90 -8.41
C GLY A 97 5.44 -8.08 -9.27
N LYS A 98 4.95 -7.35 -10.28
CA LYS A 98 5.76 -6.54 -11.18
C LYS A 98 5.83 -5.09 -10.72
N ASP A 99 7.01 -4.51 -10.86
CA ASP A 99 7.23 -3.09 -10.65
C ASP A 99 6.79 -2.30 -11.88
N ARG A 100 6.28 -1.08 -11.68
CA ARG A 100 5.94 -0.16 -12.77
C ARG A 100 6.18 1.30 -12.38
N HIS A 101 6.46 2.15 -13.34
CA HIS A 101 6.48 3.59 -13.14
C HIS A 101 5.11 4.19 -13.46
N THR A 102 4.75 5.23 -12.71
CA THR A 102 3.61 6.11 -13.02
C THR A 102 4.04 7.56 -12.90
N LEU A 103 3.24 8.47 -13.44
CA LEU A 103 3.52 9.91 -13.41
C LEU A 103 3.30 10.49 -12.01
N LEU A 104 4.14 11.45 -11.63
CA LEU A 104 3.91 12.34 -10.49
C LEU A 104 3.42 13.70 -11.04
N PRO A 105 2.16 14.09 -10.78
CA PRO A 105 1.69 15.42 -11.16
C PRO A 105 2.53 16.53 -10.49
N GLN A 106 2.93 17.53 -11.28
CA GLN A 106 3.74 18.65 -10.80
C GLN A 106 3.10 19.39 -9.61
N SER A 107 1.77 19.49 -9.59
CA SER A 107 1.01 20.12 -8.51
C SER A 107 1.15 19.40 -7.16
N LEU A 108 1.59 18.14 -7.15
CA LEU A 108 1.78 17.35 -5.93
C LEU A 108 3.22 17.35 -5.42
N VAL A 109 4.16 17.93 -6.17
CA VAL A 109 5.58 17.96 -5.80
C VAL A 109 5.80 18.69 -4.47
N ASP A 110 5.30 19.92 -4.34
CA ASP A 110 5.49 20.71 -3.11
C ASP A 110 4.72 20.14 -1.91
N PRO A 111 3.43 19.73 -2.06
CA PRO A 111 2.73 19.00 -1.01
C PRO A 111 3.45 17.74 -0.54
N LEU A 112 4.02 16.95 -1.46
CA LEU A 112 4.78 15.75 -1.10
C LEU A 112 6.09 16.10 -0.40
N LYS A 113 6.81 17.12 -0.84
CA LYS A 113 8.03 17.58 -0.14
C LYS A 113 7.70 18.04 1.29
N GLN A 114 6.58 18.71 1.50
CA GLN A 114 6.11 19.07 2.85
C GLN A 114 5.80 17.83 3.69
N GLN A 115 5.02 16.88 3.16
CA GLN A 115 4.74 15.61 3.82
C GLN A 115 6.03 14.87 4.20
N LEU A 116 7.02 14.81 3.30
CA LEU A 116 8.29 14.15 3.57
C LEU A 116 9.12 14.86 4.66
N ARG A 117 9.01 16.18 4.80
CA ARG A 117 9.62 16.90 5.93
C ARG A 117 9.00 16.47 7.25
N GLU A 118 7.67 16.43 7.32
CA GLU A 118 6.94 16.01 8.52
C GLU A 118 7.27 14.56 8.91
N VAL A 119 7.30 13.65 7.94
CA VAL A 119 7.72 12.27 8.15
C VAL A 119 9.15 12.21 8.68
N TRP A 120 10.05 13.03 8.16
CA TRP A 120 11.44 13.06 8.63
C TRP A 120 11.56 13.57 10.06
N HIS A 121 10.80 14.60 10.43
CA HIS A 121 10.75 15.08 11.81
C HIS A 121 10.24 14.00 12.76
N LEU A 122 9.15 13.31 12.40
CA LEU A 122 8.60 12.21 13.19
C LEU A 122 9.61 11.07 13.33
N HIS A 123 10.23 10.66 12.22
CA HIS A 123 11.21 9.57 12.20
C HIS A 123 12.43 9.86 13.07
N ASN A 124 12.96 11.08 13.03
CA ASN A 124 14.08 11.45 13.89
C ASN A 124 13.72 11.42 15.37
N ALA A 125 12.50 11.84 15.72
CA ALA A 125 12.00 11.72 17.10
C ALA A 125 11.86 10.25 17.53
N ASP A 126 11.36 9.39 16.64
CA ASP A 126 11.26 7.94 16.89
C ASP A 126 12.65 7.30 17.05
N LEU A 127 13.62 7.64 16.19
CA LEU A 127 15.00 7.16 16.31
C LEU A 127 15.63 7.58 17.64
N ALA A 128 15.44 8.83 18.06
CA ALA A 128 15.97 9.33 19.34
C ALA A 128 15.34 8.61 20.54
N ALA A 129 14.10 8.15 20.43
CA ALA A 129 13.41 7.35 21.43
C ALA A 129 13.72 5.84 21.37
N GLY A 130 14.63 5.41 20.48
CA GLY A 130 15.03 4.00 20.32
C GLY A 130 14.17 3.17 19.36
N TYR A 131 13.25 3.80 18.63
CA TYR A 131 12.35 3.18 17.65
C TYR A 131 12.84 3.45 16.21
N GLY A 132 11.91 3.70 15.28
CA GLY A 132 12.20 4.05 13.87
C GLY A 132 12.27 2.87 12.91
N ASP A 133 11.95 1.65 13.36
CA ASP A 133 11.90 0.49 12.47
C ASP A 133 10.59 0.44 11.67
N VAL A 134 10.70 0.26 10.36
CA VAL A 134 9.57 -0.10 9.49
C VAL A 134 9.65 -1.53 9.00
N TYR A 135 8.50 -2.10 8.66
CA TYR A 135 8.43 -3.40 7.99
C TYR A 135 9.16 -3.35 6.64
N LEU A 136 10.06 -4.32 6.42
CA LEU A 136 10.70 -4.57 5.14
C LEU A 136 10.12 -5.84 4.50
N PRO A 137 9.77 -5.82 3.21
CA PRO A 137 9.19 -6.98 2.55
C PRO A 137 10.23 -8.09 2.33
N TYR A 138 9.76 -9.34 2.42
CA TYR A 138 10.55 -10.55 2.18
C TYR A 138 11.79 -10.66 3.09
N ALA A 139 12.90 -11.15 2.56
CA ALA A 139 14.16 -11.29 3.28
C ALA A 139 15.05 -10.02 3.19
N LEU A 140 14.49 -8.86 2.85
CA LEU A 140 15.28 -7.63 2.73
C LEU A 140 15.92 -7.24 4.07
N GLU A 141 15.24 -7.46 5.18
CA GLU A 141 15.80 -7.24 6.52
C GLU A 141 17.03 -8.10 6.79
N LYS A 142 17.07 -9.34 6.25
CA LYS A 142 18.25 -10.22 6.35
C LYS A 142 19.38 -9.79 5.42
N LYS A 143 19.05 -9.25 4.25
CA LYS A 143 20.02 -8.86 3.23
C LYS A 143 20.66 -7.50 3.52
N TYR A 144 19.91 -6.58 4.13
CA TYR A 144 20.35 -5.22 4.46
C TYR A 144 20.01 -4.90 5.92
N PRO A 145 20.87 -5.30 6.87
CA PRO A 145 20.69 -4.98 8.29
C PRO A 145 20.66 -3.46 8.48
N GLY A 146 19.62 -2.94 9.12
CA GLY A 146 19.45 -1.50 9.41
C GLY A 146 18.68 -0.69 8.35
N ALA A 147 18.38 -1.28 7.18
CA ALA A 147 17.60 -0.61 6.13
C ALA A 147 16.21 -0.16 6.62
N SER A 148 15.65 -0.81 7.62
CA SER A 148 14.37 -0.47 8.25
C SER A 148 14.37 0.91 8.92
N LYS A 149 15.54 1.47 9.24
CA LYS A 149 15.70 2.80 9.86
C LYS A 149 16.16 3.86 8.87
N GLU A 150 16.54 3.47 7.66
CA GLU A 150 16.99 4.40 6.64
C GLU A 150 15.82 5.23 6.10
N LYS A 151 16.12 6.49 5.74
CA LYS A 151 15.15 7.45 5.23
C LYS A 151 14.39 6.95 4.00
N GLY A 152 15.10 6.31 3.07
CA GLY A 152 14.52 5.85 1.80
C GLY A 152 13.43 4.78 1.99
N TRP A 153 13.55 3.98 3.04
CA TRP A 153 12.64 2.88 3.32
C TRP A 153 11.40 3.29 4.13
N GLN A 154 11.39 4.49 4.72
CA GLN A 154 10.24 4.98 5.48
C GLN A 154 9.02 5.17 4.58
N TYR A 155 7.83 5.02 5.16
CA TYR A 155 6.58 5.28 4.45
C TYR A 155 6.35 6.78 4.28
N VAL A 156 5.80 7.18 3.14
CA VAL A 156 5.36 8.56 2.88
C VAL A 156 4.17 8.92 3.78
N PHE A 157 3.33 7.94 4.11
CA PHE A 157 2.18 8.06 4.99
C PHE A 157 2.32 7.08 6.16
N PRO A 158 3.11 7.40 7.20
CA PRO A 158 3.20 6.56 8.38
C PRO A 158 1.91 6.63 9.21
N ALA A 159 1.57 5.53 9.89
CA ALA A 159 0.47 5.50 10.85
C ALA A 159 0.75 6.43 12.04
N ASP A 160 -0.30 7.00 12.62
CA ASP A 160 -0.18 7.90 13.77
C ASP A 160 0.20 7.16 15.07
N LYS A 161 -0.02 5.83 15.11
CA LYS A 161 0.33 4.97 16.24
C LYS A 161 1.26 3.86 15.77
N ARG A 162 2.26 3.57 16.61
CA ARG A 162 3.13 2.40 16.47
C ARG A 162 2.33 1.14 16.84
N SER A 163 2.60 0.05 16.15
CA SER A 163 2.03 -1.26 16.48
C SER A 163 3.16 -2.26 16.68
N VAL A 164 2.96 -3.23 17.57
CA VAL A 164 3.89 -4.32 17.75
C VAL A 164 3.62 -5.34 16.65
N ASP A 165 4.65 -5.65 15.86
CA ASP A 165 4.55 -6.70 14.85
C ASP A 165 4.34 -8.06 15.55
N PRO A 166 3.20 -8.74 15.34
CA PRO A 166 2.93 -10.01 16.02
C PRO A 166 3.88 -11.15 15.60
N ARG A 167 4.62 -10.99 14.49
CA ARG A 167 5.57 -12.00 14.01
C ARG A 167 6.97 -11.84 14.57
N SER A 168 7.40 -10.59 14.81
CA SER A 168 8.76 -10.28 15.26
C SER A 168 8.83 -9.73 16.69
N GLY A 169 7.71 -9.30 17.28
CA GLY A 169 7.65 -8.67 18.60
C GLY A 169 8.20 -7.23 18.63
N ILE A 170 8.61 -6.68 17.49
CA ILE A 170 9.22 -5.35 17.39
C ILE A 170 8.13 -4.29 17.20
N ALA A 171 8.20 -3.20 17.97
CA ALA A 171 7.34 -2.04 17.76
C ALA A 171 7.76 -1.31 16.48
N ARG A 172 6.90 -1.33 15.46
CA ARG A 172 7.16 -0.76 14.14
C ARG A 172 6.12 0.29 13.77
N SER A 173 6.55 1.27 12.98
CA SER A 173 5.63 2.19 12.31
C SER A 173 5.08 1.49 11.07
N PHE A 174 3.79 1.19 11.07
CA PHE A 174 3.11 0.56 9.93
C PHE A 174 2.48 1.61 9.02
N THR A 175 2.05 1.18 7.84
CA THR A 175 1.09 1.96 7.06
C THR A 175 -0.24 2.03 7.81
N PRO A 176 -0.96 3.16 7.75
CA PRO A 176 -2.30 3.28 8.32
C PRO A 176 -3.29 2.29 7.69
#